data_AF-A0A7J8SWU8-F1
#
_entry.id   AF-A0A7J8SWU8-F1
#
_cell.length_a   1.000
_cell.length_b   1.000
_cell.length_c   1.000
_cell.angle_alpha   90.00
_cell.angle_beta   90.00
_cell.angle_gamma   90.00
#
_symmetry.space_group_name_H-M   'P 1'
#
loop_
_entity.id
_entity.type
_entity.pdbx_description
1 polymer ?
#
loop_
_entity_poly.entity_id
_entity_poly.type
_entity_poly.pdbx_seq_one_letter_code
_entity_poly.pdbx_strand_id
1 'polypeptide(L)'
;MIFELVLVSDVGIRVLGSNVSMYLIQPWMSRAYDPCTERYSKVYFNRLEVQKALHANVTALSYPWQTCSDIVGNYWTDAPLSMLPIYKELIAAGLRIW
;
A
#
# COMPACT_ATOMS: atom_id res chain seq x y z
N MET A 1 -36.97 21.52 9.75
CA MET A 1 -38.31 20.95 9.60
C MET A 1 -38.68 21.08 8.14
N ILE A 2 -38.69 19.93 7.45
CA ILE A 2 -39.43 19.56 6.21
C ILE A 2 -39.28 20.48 4.98
N PHE A 3 -38.70 19.95 3.90
CA PHE A 3 -39.25 19.80 2.54
C PHE A 3 -38.15 19.11 1.69
N GLU A 4 -38.16 17.79 1.50
CA GLU A 4 -38.82 17.04 0.39
C GLU A 4 -38.24 17.31 -1.02
N LEU A 5 -37.98 16.21 -1.74
CA LEU A 5 -37.63 16.04 -3.16
C LEU A 5 -36.21 16.35 -3.66
N VAL A 6 -35.31 15.37 -3.53
CA VAL A 6 -34.74 14.72 -4.72
C VAL A 6 -34.69 13.21 -4.46
N LEU A 7 -35.59 12.48 -5.11
CA LEU A 7 -35.48 11.04 -5.31
C LEU A 7 -34.25 10.77 -6.19
N VAL A 8 -33.19 10.21 -5.61
CA VAL A 8 -32.24 9.38 -6.38
C VAL A 8 -32.53 7.95 -5.96
N SER A 9 -33.21 7.26 -6.85
CA SER A 9 -33.76 5.93 -6.71
C SER A 9 -32.73 4.88 -6.32
N ASP A 10 -33.13 4.06 -5.34
CA ASP A 10 -32.88 2.61 -5.23
C ASP A 10 -31.45 2.09 -5.41
N VAL A 11 -30.72 1.94 -4.29
CA VAL A 11 -30.31 0.61 -3.78
C VAL A 11 -30.28 0.67 -2.26
N GLY A 12 -31.32 0.14 -1.62
CA GLY A 12 -31.61 0.35 -0.20
C GLY A 12 -30.57 -0.15 0.80
N ILE A 13 -30.52 0.55 1.94
CA ILE A 13 -29.94 0.05 3.19
C ILE A 13 -30.92 -0.97 3.79
N ARG A 14 -30.49 -2.24 3.87
CA ARG A 14 -31.07 -3.23 4.80
C ARG A 14 -29.97 -3.71 5.72
N VAL A 15 -30.07 -3.31 6.99
CA VAL A 15 -29.25 -3.82 8.08
C VAL A 15 -29.99 -5.01 8.69
N LEU A 16 -29.44 -6.22 8.55
CA LEU A 16 -29.82 -7.37 9.37
C LEU A 16 -28.55 -8.16 9.72
N GLY A 17 -28.10 -8.00 10.97
CA GLY A 17 -27.46 -9.05 11.76
C GLY A 17 -26.04 -9.52 11.37
N SER A 18 -25.13 -9.38 12.34
CA SER A 18 -23.85 -10.08 12.55
C SER A 18 -22.61 -9.65 11.73
N ASN A 19 -21.67 -9.02 12.45
CA ASN A 19 -20.23 -8.87 12.19
C ASN A 19 -19.77 -8.82 10.72
N VAL A 20 -19.87 -7.64 10.11
CA VAL A 20 -19.08 -7.33 8.91
C VAL A 20 -18.21 -6.13 9.24
N SER A 21 -16.90 -6.38 9.30
CA SER A 21 -15.87 -5.36 9.42
C SER A 21 -16.19 -4.22 8.46
N MET A 22 -16.22 -3.01 9.02
CA MET A 22 -16.49 -1.75 8.36
C MET A 22 -15.44 -1.47 7.26
N TYR A 23 -15.58 -2.11 6.10
CA TYR A 23 -14.92 -1.65 4.88
C TYR A 23 -15.71 -0.44 4.37
N LEU A 24 -15.37 0.74 4.92
CA LEU A 24 -15.77 2.00 4.32
C LEU A 24 -15.15 2.05 2.93
N ILE A 25 -15.97 1.81 1.89
CA ILE A 25 -15.64 2.25 0.54
C ILE A 25 -15.64 3.77 0.61
N GLN A 26 -14.46 4.33 0.83
CA GLN A 26 -14.30 5.76 0.88
C GLN A 26 -14.62 6.33 -0.52
N PRO A 27 -15.49 7.34 -0.63
CA PRO A 27 -15.97 7.83 -1.93
C PRO A 27 -14.86 8.45 -2.82
N TRP A 28 -13.65 8.64 -2.27
CA TRP A 28 -12.46 9.11 -2.98
C TRP A 28 -11.58 8.00 -3.58
N MET A 29 -11.78 6.73 -3.22
CA MET A 29 -11.13 5.65 -3.96
C MET A 29 -11.88 5.44 -5.27
N SER A 30 -11.21 5.75 -6.38
CA SER A 30 -11.68 5.35 -7.70
C SER A 30 -11.99 3.85 -7.69
N ARG A 31 -13.04 3.41 -8.41
CA ARG A 31 -13.42 1.98 -8.45
C ARG A 31 -12.32 1.05 -8.97
N ALA A 32 -11.23 1.61 -9.51
CA ALA A 32 -10.05 0.89 -10.00
C ALA A 32 -8.92 0.76 -8.96
N TYR A 33 -9.00 1.42 -7.81
CA TYR A 33 -7.99 1.32 -6.77
C TYR A 33 -8.26 0.09 -5.89
N ASP A 34 -7.30 -0.83 -5.87
CA ASP A 34 -7.35 -2.01 -5.02
C ASP A 34 -6.37 -1.87 -3.84
N PRO A 35 -6.86 -1.72 -2.59
CA PRO A 35 -6.00 -1.63 -1.41
C PRO A 35 -5.32 -2.96 -1.06
N CYS A 36 -5.70 -4.08 -1.69
CA CYS A 36 -5.20 -5.42 -1.39
C CYS A 36 -4.00 -5.84 -2.26
N THR A 37 -3.46 -4.94 -3.09
CA THR A 37 -2.37 -5.24 -4.06
C THR A 37 -1.15 -5.91 -3.43
N GLU A 38 -0.75 -5.49 -2.22
CA GLU A 38 0.33 -6.11 -1.46
C GLU A 38 0.13 -7.62 -1.24
N ARG A 39 -1.11 -8.05 -0.96
CA ARG A 39 -1.42 -9.46 -0.72
C ARG A 39 -1.18 -10.29 -1.97
N TYR A 40 -1.53 -9.76 -3.14
CA TYR A 40 -1.28 -10.45 -4.41
C TYR A 40 0.21 -10.56 -4.70
N SER A 41 0.97 -9.49 -4.46
CA SER A 41 2.43 -9.49 -4.59
C SER A 41 3.09 -10.54 -3.69
N LYS A 42 2.68 -10.64 -2.42
CA LYS A 42 3.22 -11.63 -1.48
C LYS A 42 3.00 -13.06 -1.95
N VAL A 43 1.84 -13.37 -2.54
CA VAL A 43 1.59 -14.70 -3.12
C VAL A 43 2.45 -14.93 -4.35
N TYR A 44 2.56 -13.96 -5.25
CA TYR A 44 3.29 -14.09 -6.52
C TYR A 44 4.79 -14.31 -6.31
N PHE A 45 5.44 -13.49 -5.49
CA PHE A 45 6.90 -13.54 -5.28
C PHE A 45 7.37 -14.73 -4.44
N ASN A 46 6.47 -15.42 -3.73
CA ASN A 46 6.78 -16.65 -3.02
C ASN A 46 6.62 -17.92 -3.86
N ARG A 47 6.21 -17.82 -5.13
CA ARG A 47 6.18 -18.97 -6.04
C ARG A 47 7.59 -19.32 -6.52
N LEU A 48 7.94 -20.61 -6.47
CA LEU A 48 9.26 -21.10 -6.88
C LEU A 48 9.57 -20.79 -8.36
N GLU A 49 8.56 -20.88 -9.24
CA GLU A 49 8.69 -20.54 -10.65
C GLU A 49 9.07 -19.06 -10.86
N VAL A 50 8.47 -18.16 -10.09
CA VAL A 50 8.73 -16.72 -10.13
C VAL A 50 10.12 -16.42 -9.56
N GLN A 51 10.47 -17.03 -8.43
CA GLN A 51 11.80 -16.88 -7.83
C GLN A 51 12.90 -17.35 -8.79
N LYS A 52 12.69 -18.49 -9.44
CA LYS A 52 13.64 -19.02 -10.44
C LYS A 52 13.77 -18.08 -11.65
N ALA A 53 12.66 -17.55 -12.16
CA ALA A 53 12.67 -16.62 -13.29
C ALA A 53 13.38 -15.29 -12.98
N LEU A 54 13.31 -14.83 -11.73
CA LEU A 54 13.95 -13.61 -11.26
C LEU A 54 15.39 -13.83 -10.75
N HIS A 55 15.89 -15.06 -10.79
CA HIS A 55 17.16 -15.45 -10.15
C HIS A 55 17.20 -15.08 -8.65
N ALA A 56 16.05 -15.16 -7.97
CA ALA A 56 15.90 -14.94 -6.55
C ALA A 56 15.98 -16.28 -5.79
N ASN A 57 16.30 -16.22 -4.49
CA ASN A 57 16.36 -17.40 -3.60
C ASN A 57 17.31 -18.52 -4.09
N VAL A 58 18.42 -18.16 -4.74
CA VAL A 58 19.40 -19.13 -5.29
C VAL A 58 20.05 -19.99 -4.20
N THR A 59 20.24 -19.42 -3.01
CA THR A 59 20.89 -20.08 -1.86
C THR A 59 19.91 -20.74 -0.89
N ALA A 60 18.63 -20.87 -1.25
CA ALA A 60 17.58 -21.43 -0.38
C ALA A 60 17.50 -20.75 1.00
N LEU A 61 17.10 -19.48 1.02
CA LEU A 61 16.86 -18.71 2.24
C LEU A 61 15.81 -19.39 3.13
N SER A 62 16.02 -19.32 4.44
CA SER A 62 15.16 -19.97 5.45
C SER A 62 13.84 -19.23 5.70
N TYR A 63 13.67 -18.03 5.15
CA TYR A 63 12.49 -17.19 5.34
C TYR A 63 11.81 -16.88 4.00
N PRO A 64 10.47 -16.73 3.99
CA PRO A 64 9.74 -16.37 2.79
C PRO A 64 10.01 -14.91 2.41
N TRP A 65 9.75 -14.60 1.14
CA TRP A 65 9.75 -13.22 0.67
C TRP A 65 8.60 -12.42 1.33
N GLN A 66 8.90 -11.18 1.72
CA GLN A 66 7.94 -10.22 2.28
C GLN A 66 8.19 -8.83 1.66
N THR A 67 7.17 -7.98 1.66
CA THR A 67 7.21 -6.60 1.16
C THR A 67 8.09 -5.69 2.01
N CYS A 68 7.98 -5.82 3.32
CA CYS A 68 8.76 -5.06 4.30
C CYS A 68 9.38 -6.02 5.33
N SER A 69 10.48 -5.60 5.94
CA SER A 69 11.07 -6.29 7.10
C SER A 69 10.77 -5.50 8.36
N ASP A 70 9.99 -6.08 9.27
CA ASP A 70 9.70 -5.46 10.57
C ASP A 70 10.96 -5.30 11.43
N ILE A 71 11.94 -6.20 11.26
CA ILE A 71 13.22 -6.11 11.97
C ILE A 71 13.94 -4.83 11.52
N VAL A 72 14.09 -4.62 10.21
CA VAL A 72 14.74 -3.39 9.71
C VAL A 72 13.93 -2.15 10.08
N GLY A 73 12.60 -2.20 9.93
CA GLY A 73 11.72 -1.06 10.21
C GLY A 73 11.72 -0.63 11.69
N ASN A 74 11.77 -1.57 12.63
CA ASN A 74 11.72 -1.26 14.06
C ASN A 74 13.08 -0.92 14.68
N TYR A 75 14.18 -1.39 14.10
CA TYR A 75 15.51 -1.25 14.68
C TYR A 75 16.41 -0.23 13.95
N TRP A 76 15.90 0.47 12.93
CA TRP A 76 16.65 1.52 12.25
C TRP A 76 16.71 2.81 13.08
N THR A 77 17.91 3.37 13.25
CA THR A 77 18.14 4.55 14.11
C THR A 77 18.57 5.81 13.35
N ASP A 78 19.18 5.66 12.19
CA ASP A 78 19.82 6.77 11.49
C ASP A 78 18.82 7.50 10.58
N ALA A 79 18.15 8.51 11.13
CA ALA A 79 17.15 9.32 10.44
C ALA A 79 17.32 10.81 10.76
N PRO A 80 18.07 11.59 9.93
CA PRO A 80 18.23 13.02 10.16
C PRO A 80 16.88 13.74 10.04
N LEU A 81 16.69 14.79 10.85
CA LEU A 81 15.44 15.56 10.88
C LEU A 81 15.11 16.27 9.56
N SER A 82 16.12 16.53 8.72
CA SER A 82 15.93 17.27 7.48
C SER A 82 16.92 16.83 6.41
N MET A 83 16.40 16.73 5.18
CA MET A 83 17.19 16.52 3.96
C MET A 83 17.58 17.84 3.27
N LEU A 84 17.11 19.00 3.77
CA LEU A 84 17.32 20.30 3.13
C LEU A 84 18.79 20.65 2.81
N PRO A 85 19.79 20.32 3.65
CA PRO A 85 21.19 20.57 3.31
C PRO A 85 21.60 19.85 2.02
N ILE A 86 21.20 18.58 1.85
CA ILE A 86 21.51 17.78 0.67
C ILE A 86 20.82 18.37 -0.57
N TYR A 87 19.56 18.80 -0.45
CA TYR A 87 18.88 19.48 -1.56
C TYR A 87 19.63 20.73 -2.04
N LYS A 88 20.18 21.55 -1.12
CA LYS A 88 20.97 22.73 -1.49
C LYS A 88 22.22 22.35 -2.28
N GLU A 89 22.91 21.30 -1.87
CA GLU A 89 24.08 20.78 -2.57
C GLU A 89 23.74 20.28 -3.97
N LEU A 90 22.66 19.49 -4.11
CA LEU A 90 22.22 18.95 -5.40
C LEU A 90 21.78 20.07 -6.37
N ILE A 91 21.08 21.09 -5.87
CA ILE A 91 20.67 22.25 -6.67
C ILE A 91 21.89 23.06 -7.11
N ALA A 92 22.86 23.29 -6.21
CA ALA A 92 24.09 23.98 -6.54
C ALA A 92 24.93 23.22 -7.59
N ALA A 93 24.87 21.88 -7.57
CA ALA A 93 25.47 21.02 -8.59
C ALA A 93 24.69 21.00 -9.92
N GLY A 94 23.54 21.68 -10.03
CA GLY A 94 22.72 21.73 -11.24
C GLY A 94 21.94 20.44 -11.52
N LEU A 95 21.74 19.58 -10.50
CA LEU A 95 20.98 18.34 -10.64
C LEU A 95 19.47 18.59 -10.58
N ARG A 96 18.72 17.92 -11.45
CA ARG A 96 17.25 18.02 -11.50
C ARG A 96 16.61 17.06 -10.49
N ILE A 97 15.65 17.55 -9.71
CA ILE A 97 14.91 16.79 -8.69
C ILE A 97 13.41 16.82 -9.04
N TRP A 98 12.72 15.66 -9.00
CA TRP A 98 11.30 15.49 -9.34
C TRP A 98 10.55 14.64 -8.32
#